data_AF-A0A1C5M2P7-F1
#
_entry.id   AF-A0A1C5M2P7-F1
#
_cell.length_a   1.000
_cell.length_b   1.000
_cell.length_c   1.000
_cell.angle_alpha   90.00
_cell.angle_beta   90.00
_cell.angle_gamma   90.00
#
_symmetry.space_group_name_H-M   'P 1'
#
loop_
_entity.id
_entity.type
_entity.pdbx_description
1 polymer ?
#
loop_
_entity_poly.entity_id
_entity_poly.type
_entity_poly.pdbx_seq_one_letter_code
_entity_poly.pdbx_strand_id
1 'polypeptide(L)'
;MNQKLLDKYLFLFGSGGLLYILIELIWRGYSHWTMFALGGICFVFLGLINEILPWQMPLWMQVVIGAIGITILEFLTGCVVNRWLGWGVWDYSNLPGNFLGQICPQYMILWLPVSLAGIVLDDWIRYRAFGEERPHYRLI
;
A
#
# COMPACT_ATOMS: atom_id res chain seq x y z
N MET A 1 -0.21 24.93 -10.34
CA MET A 1 -0.05 23.52 -9.92
C MET A 1 -1.44 22.88 -9.97
N ASN A 2 -1.88 22.44 -11.14
CA ASN A 2 -1.88 21.04 -11.60
C ASN A 2 -3.16 20.25 -11.20
N GLN A 3 -4.37 20.78 -11.50
CA GLN A 3 -5.66 20.11 -11.26
C GLN A 3 -5.65 18.66 -11.78
N LYS A 4 -5.12 18.44 -12.99
CA LYS A 4 -4.97 17.09 -13.58
C LYS A 4 -4.10 16.15 -12.75
N LEU A 5 -3.08 16.67 -12.08
CA LEU A 5 -2.20 15.87 -11.22
C LEU A 5 -2.90 15.52 -9.91
N LEU A 6 -3.66 16.47 -9.34
CA LEU A 6 -4.49 16.22 -8.17
C LEU A 6 -5.54 15.16 -8.47
N ASP A 7 -6.25 15.28 -9.59
CA ASP A 7 -7.26 14.32 -10.03
C ASP A 7 -6.65 12.92 -10.23
N LYS A 8 -5.43 12.84 -10.78
CA LYS A 8 -4.66 11.59 -10.91
C LYS A 8 -4.42 10.95 -9.55
N TYR A 9 -3.82 11.66 -8.61
CA TYR A 9 -3.50 11.08 -7.29
C TYR A 9 -4.75 10.76 -6.47
N LEU A 10 -5.82 11.54 -6.59
CA LEU A 10 -7.11 11.22 -5.97
C LEU A 10 -7.73 9.95 -6.55
N PHE A 11 -7.64 9.75 -7.87
CA PHE A 11 -8.11 8.53 -8.52
C PHE A 11 -7.30 7.30 -8.07
N LEU A 12 -5.97 7.41 -8.03
CA LEU A 12 -5.10 6.32 -7.54
C LEU A 12 -5.37 6.02 -6.07
N PHE A 13 -5.46 7.04 -5.23
CA PHE A 13 -5.80 6.91 -3.81
C PHE A 13 -7.14 6.22 -3.60
N GLY A 14 -8.20 6.66 -4.31
CA GLY A 14 -9.52 6.06 -4.21
C GLY A 14 -9.54 4.61 -4.69
N SER A 15 -8.83 4.31 -5.78
CA SER A 15 -8.70 2.94 -6.32
C SER A 15 -7.99 2.03 -5.31
N GLY A 16 -6.87 2.48 -4.75
CA GLY A 16 -6.11 1.74 -3.74
C GLY A 16 -6.90 1.50 -2.45
N GLY A 17 -7.60 2.52 -1.95
CA GLY A 17 -8.43 2.41 -0.76
C GLY A 17 -9.60 1.45 -0.96
N LEU A 18 -10.29 1.51 -2.11
CA LEU A 18 -11.38 0.57 -2.44
C LEU A 18 -10.86 -0.86 -2.54
N LEU A 19 -9.73 -1.05 -3.23
CA LEU A 19 -9.13 -2.38 -3.42
C LEU A 19 -8.73 -2.99 -2.07
N TYR A 20 -8.16 -2.18 -1.16
CA TYR A 20 -7.82 -2.63 0.17
C TYR A 20 -9.05 -3.04 0.99
N ILE A 21 -10.11 -2.21 0.99
CA ILE A 21 -11.38 -2.59 1.63
C ILE A 21 -11.90 -3.91 1.07
N LEU A 22 -11.88 -4.09 -0.25
CA LEU A 22 -12.39 -5.32 -0.87
C LEU A 22 -11.59 -6.55 -0.42
N ILE A 23 -10.26 -6.43 -0.33
CA ILE A 23 -9.41 -7.49 0.20
C ILE A 23 -9.78 -7.79 1.65
N GLU A 24 -9.93 -6.77 2.51
CA GLU A 24 -10.30 -6.98 3.91
C GLU A 24 -11.70 -7.57 4.08
N LEU A 25 -12.67 -7.15 3.26
CA LEU A 25 -14.01 -7.73 3.26
C LEU A 25 -13.99 -9.21 2.89
N ILE A 26 -13.17 -9.60 1.91
CA ILE A 26 -13.02 -11.02 1.52
C ILE A 26 -12.31 -11.81 2.63
N TRP A 27 -11.30 -11.21 3.29
CA TRP A 27 -10.47 -11.92 4.29
C TRP A 27 -11.09 -11.99 5.69
N ARG A 28 -11.72 -10.90 6.15
CA ARG A 28 -12.23 -10.72 7.52
C ARG A 28 -13.74 -10.52 7.60
N GLY A 29 -14.41 -10.22 6.49
CA GLY A 29 -15.86 -9.94 6.45
C GLY A 29 -16.25 -8.52 6.86
N TYR A 30 -15.31 -7.68 7.32
CA TYR A 30 -15.54 -6.28 7.67
C TYR A 30 -14.26 -5.46 7.45
N SER A 31 -14.42 -4.14 7.32
CA SER A 31 -13.33 -3.18 7.18
C SER A 31 -13.68 -1.89 7.91
N HIS A 32 -12.69 -1.20 8.47
CA HIS A 32 -12.89 0.12 9.06
C HIS A 32 -12.57 1.22 8.04
N TRP A 33 -13.22 2.37 8.11
CA TRP A 33 -13.01 3.46 7.14
C TRP A 33 -11.57 4.01 7.16
N THR A 34 -10.85 3.89 8.28
CA THR A 34 -9.42 4.27 8.35
C THR A 34 -8.55 3.39 7.47
N MET A 35 -8.98 2.16 7.19
CA MET A 35 -8.28 1.22 6.32
C MET A 35 -8.39 1.61 4.85
N PHE A 36 -9.49 2.28 4.47
CA PHE A 36 -9.58 2.95 3.18
C PHE A 36 -8.44 3.96 2.99
N ALA A 37 -8.25 4.81 3.99
CA ALA A 37 -7.24 5.85 3.94
C ALA A 37 -5.84 5.24 3.91
N LEU A 38 -5.56 4.26 4.78
CA LEU A 38 -4.28 3.54 4.78
C LEU A 38 -4.02 2.87 3.42
N GLY A 39 -4.98 2.12 2.89
CA GLY A 39 -4.87 1.45 1.59
C GLY A 39 -4.61 2.42 0.44
N GLY A 40 -5.31 3.56 0.43
CA GLY A 40 -5.10 4.63 -0.55
C GLY A 40 -3.70 5.26 -0.46
N ILE A 41 -3.21 5.55 0.76
CA ILE A 41 -1.85 6.08 0.98
C ILE A 41 -0.81 5.06 0.52
N CYS A 42 -0.96 3.79 0.92
CA CYS A 42 -0.06 2.71 0.54
C CYS A 42 0.00 2.54 -0.98
N PHE A 43 -1.15 2.59 -1.67
CA PHE A 43 -1.20 2.45 -3.11
C PHE A 43 -0.50 3.59 -3.85
N VAL A 44 -0.78 4.84 -3.45
CA VAL A 44 -0.08 6.01 -4.00
C VAL A 44 1.42 5.95 -3.71
N PHE A 45 1.81 5.52 -2.51
CA PHE A 45 3.21 5.33 -2.14
C PHE A 45 3.90 4.30 -3.05
N LEU A 46 3.28 3.14 -3.30
CA LEU A 46 3.82 2.14 -4.22
C LEU A 46 3.99 2.69 -5.64
N GLY A 47 3.02 3.45 -6.14
CA GLY A 47 3.12 4.10 -7.44
C GLY A 47 4.24 5.14 -7.53
N LEU A 48 4.48 5.87 -6.44
CA LEU A 48 5.59 6.83 -6.36
C LEU A 48 6.97 6.16 -6.36
N ILE A 49 7.09 4.92 -5.89
CA ILE A 49 8.35 4.17 -5.96
C ILE A 49 8.84 4.08 -7.41
N ASN A 50 7.94 3.81 -8.37
CA ASN A 50 8.30 3.72 -9.79
C ASN A 50 8.62 5.06 -10.44
N GLU A 51 8.02 6.14 -9.97
CA GLU A 51 8.25 7.47 -10.51
C GLU A 51 9.56 8.09 -10.00
N ILE A 52 9.93 7.77 -8.75
CA ILE A 52 11.10 8.33 -8.08
C ILE A 52 12.33 7.47 -8.34
N LEU A 53 12.18 6.15 -8.37
CA LEU A 53 13.31 5.24 -8.58
C LEU A 53 13.52 5.01 -10.08
N PRO A 54 14.78 4.93 -10.54
CA PRO A 54 15.07 4.65 -11.94
C PRO A 54 14.46 3.31 -12.36
N TRP A 55 13.89 3.24 -13.57
CA TRP A 55 13.47 1.98 -14.22
C TRP A 55 14.55 0.88 -14.27
N GLN A 56 15.81 1.24 -14.04
CA GLN A 56 16.94 0.34 -13.96
C GLN A 56 17.00 -0.46 -12.66
N MET A 57 16.26 -0.04 -11.62
CA MET A 57 16.17 -0.75 -10.36
C MET A 57 15.41 -2.07 -10.56
N PRO A 58 15.92 -3.20 -10.05
CA PRO A 58 15.22 -4.46 -10.11
C PRO A 58 13.87 -4.41 -9.39
N LEU A 59 12.84 -5.03 -10.00
CA LEU A 59 11.48 -5.10 -9.46
C LEU A 59 11.46 -5.68 -8.03
N TRP A 60 12.31 -6.66 -7.73
CA TRP A 60 12.38 -7.23 -6.39
C TRP A 60 12.82 -6.20 -5.32
N MET A 61 13.68 -5.25 -5.67
CA MET A 61 14.07 -4.17 -4.74
C MET A 61 12.89 -3.22 -4.51
N GLN A 62 12.16 -2.87 -5.57
CA GLN A 62 10.96 -2.04 -5.45
C GLN A 62 9.91 -2.70 -4.54
N VAL A 63 9.70 -4.00 -4.70
CA VAL A 63 8.79 -4.79 -3.85
C VAL A 63 9.23 -4.78 -2.39
N VAL A 64 10.53 -4.95 -2.11
CA VAL A 64 11.06 -4.90 -0.74
C VAL A 64 10.89 -3.51 -0.12
N ILE A 65 11.21 -2.45 -0.87
CA ILE A 65 11.01 -1.06 -0.42
C ILE A 65 9.52 -0.81 -0.16
N GLY A 66 8.65 -1.29 -1.05
CA GLY A 66 7.20 -1.23 -0.92
C GLY A 66 6.72 -1.89 0.38
N ALA A 67 7.14 -3.12 0.64
CA ALA A 67 6.73 -3.86 1.84
C ALA A 67 7.22 -3.19 3.13
N ILE A 68 8.45 -2.66 3.14
CA ILE A 68 8.98 -1.88 4.27
C ILE A 68 8.14 -0.62 4.49
N GLY A 69 7.83 0.12 3.42
CA GLY A 69 7.02 1.33 3.50
C GLY A 69 5.60 1.07 3.99
N ILE A 70 4.94 0.02 3.50
CA ILE A 70 3.62 -0.42 4.00
C ILE A 70 3.69 -0.75 5.48
N THR A 71 4.72 -1.50 5.92
CA THR A 71 4.89 -1.86 7.33
C THR A 71 5.05 -0.62 8.22
N ILE A 72 5.79 0.39 7.75
CA ILE A 72 5.94 1.67 8.47
C ILE A 72 4.59 2.41 8.56
N LEU A 73 3.86 2.50 7.44
CA LEU A 73 2.55 3.17 7.39
C LEU A 73 1.52 2.45 8.25
N GLU A 74 1.52 1.12 8.25
CA GLU A 74 0.69 0.28 9.12
C GLU A 74 1.01 0.56 10.59
N PHE A 75 2.29 0.61 10.97
CA PHE A 75 2.71 0.91 12.33
C PHE A 75 2.26 2.30 12.80
N LEU A 76 2.49 3.33 11.97
CA LEU A 76 2.08 4.69 12.29
C LEU A 76 0.56 4.80 12.43
N THR A 77 -0.18 4.17 11.52
CA THR A 77 -1.64 4.15 11.55
C THR A 77 -2.12 3.43 12.81
N GLY A 78 -1.56 2.27 13.15
CA GLY A 78 -1.89 1.53 14.36
C GLY A 78 -1.62 2.33 15.64
N CYS A 79 -0.51 3.06 15.69
CA CYS A 79 -0.23 3.99 16.79
C CYS A 79 -1.32 5.06 16.94
N VAL A 80 -1.84 5.60 15.84
CA VAL A 80 -2.91 6.61 15.90
C VAL A 80 -4.26 5.96 16.24
N VAL A 81 -4.71 5.00 15.45
CA VAL A 81 -6.09 4.51 15.52
C VAL A 81 -6.30 3.54 16.69
N ASN A 82 -5.31 2.70 17.00
CA ASN A 82 -5.43 1.71 18.07
C ASN A 82 -4.86 2.22 19.39
N ARG A 83 -3.68 2.84 19.39
CA ARG A 83 -3.02 3.23 20.64
C ARG A 83 -3.48 4.59 21.17
N TRP A 84 -3.62 5.59 20.31
CA TRP A 84 -4.06 6.91 20.73
C TRP A 84 -5.59 7.01 20.83
N LEU A 85 -6.31 6.60 19.78
CA LEU A 85 -7.76 6.73 19.73
C LEU A 85 -8.50 5.54 20.35
N GLY A 86 -7.83 4.41 20.58
CA GLY A 86 -8.42 3.25 21.25
C GLY A 86 -9.47 2.50 20.42
N TRP A 87 -9.49 2.66 19.10
CA TRP A 87 -10.55 2.09 18.24
C TRP A 87 -10.42 0.58 18.01
N GLY A 88 -9.26 -0.03 18.31
CA GLY A 88 -9.08 -1.48 18.23
C GLY A 88 -9.40 -2.06 16.85
N VAL A 89 -8.99 -1.35 15.78
CA VAL A 89 -9.24 -1.71 14.38
C VAL A 89 -8.62 -3.06 14.02
N TRP A 90 -7.42 -3.33 14.54
CA TRP A 90 -6.77 -4.65 14.50
C TRP A 90 -5.90 -4.86 15.74
N ASP A 91 -5.55 -6.11 15.99
CA ASP A 91 -4.66 -6.50 17.09
C ASP A 91 -3.80 -7.71 16.69
N TYR A 92 -2.49 -7.48 16.59
CA TYR A 92 -1.49 -8.51 16.30
C TYR A 92 -0.73 -8.98 17.55
N SER A 93 -1.18 -8.62 18.77
CA SER A 93 -0.48 -8.95 20.02
C SER A 93 -0.29 -10.46 20.23
N ASN A 94 -1.16 -11.28 19.64
CA ASN A 94 -1.09 -12.74 19.71
C ASN A 94 -0.16 -13.38 18.68
N LEU A 95 0.45 -12.60 17.77
CA LEU A 95 1.35 -13.11 16.74
C LEU A 95 2.82 -13.03 17.19
N PRO A 96 3.65 -14.04 16.88
CA PRO A 96 5.04 -14.05 17.33
C PRO A 96 5.86 -12.98 16.60
N GLY A 97 6.68 -12.23 17.35
CA GLY A 97 7.49 -11.15 16.79
C GLY A 97 6.69 -9.88 16.47
N ASN A 98 5.46 -9.75 16.98
CA ASN A 98 4.74 -8.48 16.87
C ASN A 98 5.44 -7.33 17.61
N PHE A 99 5.24 -6.12 17.12
CA PHE A 99 5.70 -4.90 17.76
C PHE A 99 4.49 -4.04 18.15
N LEU A 100 4.30 -3.84 19.45
CA LEU A 100 3.17 -3.11 20.06
C LEU A 100 1.77 -3.60 19.61
N GLY A 101 1.67 -4.86 19.15
CA GLY A 101 0.44 -5.40 18.57
C GLY A 101 0.00 -4.73 17.26
N GLN A 102 0.84 -3.87 16.64
CA GLN A 102 0.46 -3.09 15.45
C GLN A 102 1.04 -3.64 14.16
N ILE A 103 2.27 -4.16 14.20
CA ILE A 103 2.92 -4.81 13.05
C ILE A 103 3.53 -6.14 13.49
N CYS A 104 3.75 -7.05 12.55
CA CYS A 104 4.47 -8.29 12.78
C CYS A 104 5.15 -8.78 11.48
N PRO A 105 6.22 -9.59 11.58
CA PRO A 105 6.95 -10.07 10.41
C PRO A 105 6.10 -10.92 9.45
N GLN A 106 5.06 -11.58 9.94
CA GLN A 106 4.14 -12.39 9.13
C GLN A 106 3.38 -11.51 8.13
N TYR A 107 2.84 -10.38 8.58
CA TYR A 107 2.17 -9.42 7.70
C TYR A 107 3.16 -8.71 6.78
N MET A 108 4.39 -8.43 7.24
CA MET A 108 5.44 -7.90 6.36
C MET A 108 5.73 -8.83 5.16
N ILE A 109 5.71 -10.15 5.37
CA ILE A 109 5.86 -11.12 4.28
C ILE A 109 4.64 -11.09 3.34
N LEU A 110 3.42 -10.94 3.87
CA LEU A 110 2.21 -10.75 3.06
C LEU A 110 2.24 -9.44 2.27
N TRP A 111 2.93 -8.43 2.77
CA TRP A 111 3.11 -7.16 2.05
C TRP A 111 4.02 -7.28 0.83
N LEU A 112 4.84 -8.32 0.69
CA LEU A 112 5.65 -8.54 -0.52
C LEU A 112 4.80 -8.80 -1.78
N PRO A 113 3.92 -9.84 -1.84
CA PRO A 113 3.07 -10.05 -3.00
C PRO A 113 2.05 -8.92 -3.20
N VAL A 114 1.57 -8.28 -2.12
CA VAL A 114 0.69 -7.11 -2.22
C VAL A 114 1.43 -5.92 -2.81
N SER A 115 2.69 -5.68 -2.44
CA SER A 115 3.52 -4.61 -3.03
C SER A 115 3.75 -4.87 -4.50
N LEU A 116 4.10 -6.11 -4.88
CA LEU A 116 4.25 -6.49 -6.28
C LEU A 116 2.97 -6.23 -7.08
N ALA A 117 1.83 -6.71 -6.58
CA ALA A 117 0.55 -6.49 -7.23
C ALA A 117 0.19 -5.01 -7.32
N GLY A 118 0.43 -4.24 -6.26
CA GLY A 118 0.16 -2.80 -6.21
C GLY A 118 1.01 -2.00 -7.19
N ILE A 119 2.32 -2.28 -7.26
CA ILE A 119 3.25 -1.66 -8.22
C ILE A 119 2.79 -1.93 -9.66
N VAL A 120 2.53 -3.20 -9.99
CA VAL A 120 2.08 -3.57 -11.35
C VAL A 120 0.73 -2.94 -11.68
N LEU A 121 -0.23 -2.97 -10.75
CA LEU A 121 -1.55 -2.39 -10.96
C LEU A 121 -1.47 -0.88 -11.18
N ASP A 122 -0.68 -0.15 -10.38
CA ASP A 122 -0.51 1.30 -10.49
C ASP A 122 0.05 1.68 -11.87
N ASP A 123 1.11 1.00 -12.33
CA ASP A 123 1.68 1.26 -13.65
C ASP A 123 0.69 1.02 -14.79
N TRP A 124 -0.10 -0.05 -14.70
CA TRP A 124 -1.10 -0.36 -15.71
C TRP A 124 -2.25 0.63 -15.70
N ILE A 125 -2.66 1.11 -14.52
CA ILE A 125 -3.66 2.18 -14.40
C ILE A 125 -3.11 3.47 -15.02
N ARG A 126 -1.87 3.84 -14.72
CA ARG A 126 -1.18 5.01 -15.30
C ARG A 126 -1.07 4.93 -16.82
N TYR A 127 -0.62 3.78 -17.33
CA TYR A 127 -0.53 3.54 -18.77
C TYR A 127 -1.89 3.67 -19.46
N ARG A 128 -2.94 3.01 -18.94
CA ARG A 128 -4.26 2.96 -19.60
C ARG A 128 -5.10 4.22 -19.39
N ALA A 129 -5.16 4.73 -18.17
CA ALA A 129 -6.05 5.82 -17.80
C ALA A 129 -5.41 7.20 -17.99
N PHE A 130 -4.08 7.29 -17.93
CA PHE A 130 -3.35 8.57 -18.02
C PHE A 130 -2.40 8.65 -19.22
N GLY A 131 -2.23 7.56 -19.98
CA GLY A 131 -1.41 7.53 -21.19
C GLY A 131 0.09 7.68 -20.91
N GLU A 132 0.53 7.30 -19.70
CA GLU A 132 1.94 7.32 -19.30
C GLU A 132 2.75 6.24 -20.06
N GLU A 133 4.07 6.17 -19.82
CA GLU A 133 4.91 5.17 -20.48
C GLU A 133 4.45 3.75 -20.16
N ARG A 134 4.62 2.84 -21.13
CA ARG A 134 4.33 1.43 -20.93
C ARG A 134 5.23 0.89 -19.81
N PRO A 135 4.73 0.07 -18.87
CA PRO A 135 5.57 -0.51 -17.83
C PRO A 135 6.66 -1.40 -18.41
N HIS A 136 7.90 -1.17 -17.97
CA HIS A 136 9.06 -2.01 -18.28
C HIS A 136 9.71 -2.48 -16.98
N TYR A 137 9.64 -3.78 -16.70
CA TYR A 137 10.19 -4.34 -15.47
C TYR A 137 11.55 -4.98 -15.70
N ARG A 138 12.53 -4.61 -14.87
CA ARG A 138 13.80 -5.32 -14.80
C ARG A 138 13.75 -6.37 -13.71
N LEU A 139 13.91 -7.64 -14.07
CA LEU A 139 13.90 -8.74 -13.09
C LEU A 139 15.27 -8.93 -12.41
N ILE A 140 16.38 -8.60 -13.12
CA ILE A 140 17.78 -8.75 -12.68
C ILE A 140 18.60 -7.55 -13.15
#